data_AF-A0A3Q2PYF2-F1
#
_entry.id   AF-A0A3Q2PYF2-F1
#
_cell.length_a   1.000
_cell.length_b   1.000
_cell.length_c   1.000
_cell.angle_alpha   90.00
_cell.angle_beta   90.00
_cell.angle_gamma   90.00
#
_symmetry.space_group_name_H-M   'P 1'
#
loop_
_entity.id
_entity.type
_entity.pdbx_description
1 polymer ?
#
loop_
_entity_poly.entity_id
_entity_poly.type
_entity_poly.pdbx_seq_one_letter_code
_entity_poly.pdbx_strand_id
1 'polypeptide(L)'
;MEECAHAGCLMELCIQLCITMLGKQLIQNNLFEIGIPKLKKLLRKRKSELTSKQEEELNKTLKRYEKDHFLGPFVGINPEYMEMIIQFGMVTLFVASFPLAPLFALLNNIIEIRLDAKKFVTELRRPIAAKAKDIGIWYNLLRGLSKVAVIVNAFVIAFTSDFVPRLVYQYMYSPDGSLHGFVNHSLSYFEVKDFELGTAPIQPHHLGYTVDVCRYKDYREPPGSITPYALSKEFWAILAVRLAFVIIFQNLVMLMSDFVDWLIPDIPKDISLQIHREKLLMLDHFMKEEQGKKLPVRDNYNHDNYTSPSLDNGSPSQPRSRPKFQARAGW
;
A
#
# COMPACT_ATOMS: atom_id res chain seq x y z
N MET A 1 33.46 -3.96 -2.81
CA MET A 1 32.23 -4.75 -2.69
C MET A 1 31.90 -4.76 -1.22
N GLU A 2 30.70 -4.35 -0.81
CA GLU A 2 30.35 -4.33 0.63
C GLU A 2 30.18 -5.78 1.11
N GLU A 3 30.84 -6.11 2.23
CA GLU A 3 30.78 -7.45 2.81
C GLU A 3 29.55 -7.59 3.68
N CYS A 4 28.89 -8.73 3.56
CA CYS A 4 27.73 -9.09 4.35
C CYS A 4 28.15 -9.55 5.75
N ALA A 5 27.39 -9.21 6.80
CA ALA A 5 27.63 -9.76 8.14
C ALA A 5 27.63 -11.31 8.14
N HIS A 6 28.37 -11.93 9.08
CA HIS A 6 28.50 -13.40 9.16
C HIS A 6 27.16 -14.15 9.31
N ALA A 7 26.14 -13.50 9.90
CA ALA A 7 24.78 -14.04 10.04
C ALA A 7 23.89 -13.82 8.79
N GLY A 8 24.41 -13.17 7.74
CA GLY A 8 23.70 -12.80 6.52
C GLY A 8 23.13 -11.37 6.53
N CYS A 9 22.73 -10.90 5.35
CA CYS A 9 22.31 -9.52 5.10
C CYS A 9 20.82 -9.30 5.41
N LEU A 10 20.10 -10.38 5.70
CA LEU A 10 18.68 -10.33 6.06
C LEU A 10 18.47 -9.52 7.35
N MET A 11 19.37 -9.63 8.32
CA MET A 11 19.29 -8.88 9.58
C MET A 11 19.47 -7.37 9.37
N GLU A 12 20.43 -6.97 8.54
CA GLU A 12 20.64 -5.56 8.18
C GLU A 12 19.42 -4.98 7.46
N LEU A 13 18.87 -5.73 6.51
CA LEU A 13 17.63 -5.38 5.82
C LEU A 13 16.47 -5.23 6.82
N CYS A 14 16.28 -6.17 7.74
CA CYS A 14 15.24 -6.10 8.76
C CYS A 14 15.39 -4.88 9.66
N ILE A 15 16.60 -4.57 10.11
CA ILE A 15 16.87 -3.39 10.94
C ILE A 15 16.56 -2.12 10.15
N GLN A 16 17.00 -2.02 8.90
CA GLN A 16 16.71 -0.87 8.04
C GLN A 16 15.21 -0.71 7.79
N LEU A 17 14.47 -1.79 7.54
CA LEU A 17 13.02 -1.76 7.39
C LEU A 17 12.32 -1.34 8.68
N CYS A 18 12.76 -1.85 9.84
CA CYS A 18 12.25 -1.42 11.14
C CYS A 18 12.48 0.08 11.36
N ILE A 19 13.69 0.57 11.10
CA ILE A 19 14.03 2.00 11.27
C ILE A 19 13.22 2.86 10.30
N THR A 20 13.08 2.45 9.04
CA THR A 20 12.35 3.26 8.05
C THR A 20 10.84 3.25 8.31
N MET A 21 10.26 2.11 8.66
CA MET A 21 8.83 2.00 8.95
C MET A 21 8.44 2.63 10.30
N LEU A 22 9.28 2.50 11.35
CA LEU A 22 9.03 3.17 12.63
C LEU A 22 9.42 4.66 12.56
N GLY A 23 10.56 4.98 11.95
CA GLY A 23 11.10 6.34 11.92
C GLY A 23 10.32 7.27 10.99
N LYS A 24 10.02 6.84 9.75
CA LYS A 24 9.31 7.70 8.80
C LYS A 24 7.82 7.82 9.13
N GLN A 25 7.19 6.70 9.49
CA GLN A 25 5.75 6.65 9.71
C GLN A 25 5.34 7.19 11.09
N LEU A 26 5.98 6.76 12.19
CA LEU A 26 5.58 7.22 13.54
C LEU A 26 6.19 8.56 13.95
N ILE A 27 7.46 8.83 13.59
CA ILE A 27 8.16 10.02 14.10
C ILE A 27 8.00 11.18 13.14
N GLN A 28 8.17 10.99 11.84
CA GLN A 28 8.10 12.10 10.91
C GLN A 28 6.66 12.60 10.73
N ASN A 29 5.70 11.72 10.40
CA ASN A 29 4.33 12.14 10.12
C ASN A 29 3.56 12.57 11.38
N ASN A 30 3.46 11.74 12.42
CA ASN A 30 2.74 12.15 13.64
C ASN A 30 3.33 13.40 14.30
N LEU A 31 4.67 13.54 14.32
CA LEU A 31 5.32 14.70 14.94
C LEU A 31 5.17 15.96 14.09
N PHE A 32 5.30 15.89 12.76
CA PHE A 32 5.11 17.08 11.94
C PHE A 32 3.64 17.49 11.90
N GLU A 33 2.71 16.54 11.86
CA GLU A 33 1.28 16.82 11.80
C GLU A 33 0.72 17.32 13.15
N ILE A 34 1.11 16.74 14.29
CA ILE A 34 0.68 17.24 15.60
C ILE A 34 1.54 18.44 16.05
N GLY A 35 2.84 18.40 15.72
CA GLY A 35 3.86 19.30 16.25
C GLY A 35 3.97 20.62 15.50
N ILE A 36 3.89 20.65 14.16
CA ILE A 36 3.97 21.93 13.41
C ILE A 36 2.83 22.87 13.76
N PRO A 37 1.55 22.46 13.81
CA PRO A 37 0.45 23.37 14.14
C PRO A 37 0.56 23.90 15.56
N LYS A 38 0.91 23.03 16.53
CA LYS A 38 1.15 23.43 17.92
C LYS A 38 2.36 24.34 18.08
N LEU A 39 3.45 24.07 17.36
CA LEU A 39 4.67 24.89 17.38
C LEU A 39 4.43 26.24 16.72
N LYS A 40 3.75 26.30 15.58
CA LYS A 40 3.32 27.57 14.95
C LYS A 40 2.41 28.36 15.87
N LYS A 41 1.47 27.71 16.58
CA LYS A 41 0.61 28.36 17.58
C LYS A 41 1.42 28.89 18.76
N LEU A 42 2.38 28.11 19.27
CA LEU A 42 3.27 28.52 20.37
C LEU A 42 4.19 29.67 19.97
N LEU A 43 4.75 29.65 18.76
CA LEU A 43 5.58 30.72 18.21
C LEU A 43 4.76 31.99 17.96
N ARG A 44 3.53 31.88 17.43
CA ARG A 44 2.61 33.02 17.35
C ARG A 44 2.32 33.59 18.73
N LYS A 45 1.99 32.75 19.71
CA LYS A 45 1.73 33.16 21.10
C LYS A 45 2.94 33.80 21.78
N ARG A 46 4.16 33.41 21.41
CA ARG A 46 5.40 34.03 21.91
C ARG A 46 5.74 35.34 21.21
N LYS A 47 5.28 35.52 19.96
CA LYS A 47 5.49 36.73 19.15
C LYS A 47 4.39 37.78 19.35
N SER A 48 3.19 37.36 19.73
CA SER A 48 2.10 38.24 20.14
C SER A 48 2.10 38.40 21.65
N GLU A 49 2.30 39.61 22.18
CA GLU A 49 2.08 39.94 23.60
C GLU A 49 0.60 39.89 24.02
N LEU A 50 -0.25 39.17 23.28
CA LEU A 50 -1.67 39.01 23.56
C LEU A 50 -1.85 37.93 24.62
N THR A 51 -2.46 38.31 25.74
CA THR A 51 -2.79 37.39 26.84
C THR A 51 -3.80 36.35 26.34
N SER A 52 -3.78 35.10 26.84
CA SER A 52 -4.73 34.05 26.41
C SER A 52 -6.21 34.46 26.47
N LYS A 53 -6.55 35.40 27.37
CA LYS A 53 -7.89 36.00 27.48
C LYS A 53 -8.25 36.90 26.30
N GLN A 54 -7.32 37.72 25.79
CA GLN A 54 -7.57 38.58 24.62
C GLN A 54 -7.68 37.78 23.32
N GLU A 55 -6.93 36.67 23.20
CA GLU A 55 -7.04 35.76 22.05
C GLU A 55 -8.42 35.07 22.00
N GLU A 56 -8.98 34.74 23.16
CA GLU A 56 -10.32 34.16 23.27
C GLU A 56 -11.43 35.18 22.95
N GLU A 57 -11.29 36.43 23.41
CA GLU A 57 -12.23 37.51 23.04
C GLU A 57 -12.18 37.84 21.56
N LEU A 58 -10.99 37.95 20.97
CA LEU A 58 -10.84 38.16 19.52
C LEU A 58 -11.48 37.01 18.74
N ASN A 59 -11.28 35.75 19.16
CA ASN A 59 -11.95 34.61 18.56
C ASN A 59 -13.48 34.64 18.75
N LYS A 60 -14.02 35.20 19.83
CA LYS A 60 -15.48 35.37 19.98
C LYS A 60 -16.02 36.46 19.05
N THR A 61 -15.25 37.50 18.79
CA THR A 61 -15.61 38.63 17.91
C THR A 61 -15.51 38.29 16.42
N LEU A 62 -14.58 37.41 16.03
CA LEU A 62 -14.38 37.03 14.63
C LEU A 62 -15.59 36.29 14.04
N LYS A 63 -15.97 36.70 12.83
CA LYS A 63 -17.03 36.03 12.06
C LYS A 63 -16.54 34.68 11.54
N ARG A 64 -17.49 33.80 11.23
CA ARG A 64 -17.18 32.41 10.85
C ARG A 64 -16.28 32.28 9.62
N TYR A 65 -16.51 33.10 8.59
CA TYR A 65 -15.66 33.10 7.39
C TYR A 65 -14.23 33.62 7.65
N GLU A 66 -14.04 34.49 8.65
CA GLU A 66 -12.72 35.01 9.03
C GLU A 66 -11.90 33.94 9.73
N LYS A 67 -12.56 33.17 10.61
CA LYS A 67 -11.95 31.98 11.25
C LYS A 67 -11.50 30.96 10.22
N ASP A 68 -12.36 30.65 9.24
CA ASP A 68 -12.04 29.70 8.18
C ASP A 68 -10.89 30.22 7.28
N HIS A 69 -10.77 31.54 7.08
CA HIS A 69 -9.66 32.13 6.34
C HIS A 69 -8.30 31.91 7.03
N PHE A 70 -8.22 31.75 8.35
CA PHE A 70 -6.96 31.45 9.03
C PHE A 70 -6.53 29.97 8.94
N LEU A 71 -7.43 29.07 8.53
CA LEU A 71 -7.13 27.64 8.33
C LEU A 71 -6.35 27.40 7.02
N GLY A 72 -5.64 26.27 6.95
CA GLY A 72 -4.88 25.86 5.78
C GLY A 72 -5.79 25.50 4.59
N PRO A 73 -5.41 25.81 3.34
CA PRO A 73 -6.15 25.36 2.17
C PRO A 73 -6.04 23.83 2.03
N PHE A 74 -7.11 23.19 1.56
CA PHE A 74 -7.10 21.78 1.22
C PHE A 74 -6.37 21.57 -0.13
N VAL A 75 -5.31 20.76 -0.13
CA VAL A 75 -4.43 20.52 -1.29
C VAL A 75 -4.82 19.25 -2.08
N GLY A 76 -5.75 18.45 -1.55
CA GLY A 76 -6.18 17.17 -2.15
C GLY A 76 -5.93 15.98 -1.23
N ILE A 77 -6.42 14.81 -1.64
CA ILE A 77 -6.28 13.53 -0.89
C ILE A 77 -5.05 12.74 -1.38
N ASN A 78 -4.41 13.16 -2.48
CA ASN A 78 -3.31 12.40 -3.09
C ASN A 78 -2.13 12.15 -2.13
N PRO A 79 -1.65 13.12 -1.32
CA PRO A 79 -0.56 12.87 -0.38
C PRO A 79 -0.93 11.80 0.67
N GLU A 80 -2.17 11.82 1.16
CA GLU A 80 -2.67 10.85 2.12
C GLU A 80 -2.69 9.43 1.52
N TYR A 81 -3.14 9.30 0.26
CA TYR A 81 -3.09 8.01 -0.44
C TYR A 81 -1.66 7.54 -0.74
N MET A 82 -0.76 8.45 -1.11
CA MET A 82 0.65 8.11 -1.35
C MET A 82 1.28 7.51 -0.10
N GLU A 83 1.01 8.09 1.05
CA GLU A 83 1.48 7.57 2.32
C GLU A 83 0.98 6.14 2.60
N MET A 84 -0.33 5.93 2.48
CA MET A 84 -0.92 4.61 2.72
C MET A 84 -0.39 3.54 1.76
N ILE A 85 -0.15 3.90 0.50
CA ILE A 85 0.38 2.97 -0.50
C ILE A 85 1.85 2.65 -0.28
N ILE A 86 2.65 3.64 0.13
CA ILE A 86 4.04 3.39 0.51
C ILE A 86 4.08 2.42 1.71
N GLN A 87 3.25 2.65 2.73
CA GLN A 87 3.14 1.75 3.88
C GLN A 87 2.72 0.34 3.45
N PHE A 88 1.71 0.21 2.59
CA PHE A 88 1.30 -1.07 2.03
C PHE A 88 2.43 -1.77 1.27
N GLY A 89 3.22 -1.02 0.48
CA GLY A 89 4.40 -1.55 -0.22
C GLY A 89 5.45 -2.08 0.72
N MET A 90 5.80 -1.32 1.77
CA MET A 90 6.79 -1.75 2.76
C MET A 90 6.36 -3.04 3.47
N VAL A 91 5.07 -3.16 3.79
CA VAL A 91 4.52 -4.36 4.42
C VAL A 91 4.54 -5.55 3.45
N THR A 92 4.05 -5.38 2.22
CA THR A 92 3.86 -6.51 1.29
C THR A 92 5.14 -6.97 0.61
N LEU A 93 6.03 -6.06 0.20
CA LEU A 93 7.26 -6.39 -0.54
C LEU A 93 8.29 -7.11 0.34
N PHE A 94 8.27 -6.87 1.66
CA PHE A 94 9.34 -7.33 2.57
C PHE A 94 8.83 -8.17 3.74
N VAL A 95 7.60 -8.70 3.66
CA VAL A 95 7.01 -9.53 4.72
C VAL A 95 7.83 -10.79 5.00
N ALA A 96 8.47 -11.37 3.97
CA ALA A 96 9.31 -12.55 4.12
C ALA A 96 10.56 -12.31 4.99
N SER A 97 11.08 -11.08 4.98
CA SER A 97 12.19 -10.67 5.84
C SER A 97 11.71 -10.29 7.23
N PHE A 98 10.65 -9.49 7.31
CA PHE A 98 10.19 -8.89 8.55
C PHE A 98 8.71 -9.20 8.85
N PRO A 99 8.42 -10.31 9.56
CA PRO A 99 7.05 -10.79 9.76
C PRO A 99 6.21 -9.92 10.71
N LEU A 100 6.84 -9.08 11.54
CA LEU A 100 6.15 -8.16 12.45
C LEU A 100 5.70 -6.85 11.75
N ALA A 101 6.00 -6.66 10.46
CA ALA A 101 5.61 -5.47 9.71
C ALA A 101 4.11 -5.14 9.77
N PRO A 102 3.20 -6.12 9.57
CA PRO A 102 1.76 -5.86 9.61
C PRO A 102 1.27 -5.35 10.97
N LEU A 103 1.88 -5.77 12.08
CA LEU A 103 1.52 -5.31 13.41
C LEU A 103 1.83 -3.82 13.59
N PHE A 104 3.03 -3.38 13.17
CA PHE A 104 3.40 -1.98 13.24
C PHE A 104 2.58 -1.12 12.27
N ALA A 105 2.26 -1.63 11.09
CA ALA A 105 1.34 -0.97 10.17
C ALA A 105 -0.06 -0.79 10.76
N LEU A 106 -0.58 -1.80 11.49
CA LEU A 106 -1.86 -1.71 12.16
C LEU A 106 -1.87 -0.62 13.25
N LEU A 107 -0.84 -0.61 14.10
CA LEU A 107 -0.70 0.41 15.15
C LEU A 107 -0.61 1.82 14.54
N ASN A 108 0.12 1.96 13.44
CA ASN A 108 0.20 3.23 12.73
C ASN A 108 -1.18 3.65 12.21
N ASN A 109 -1.90 2.76 11.50
CA ASN A 109 -3.22 3.05 10.94
C ASN A 109 -4.24 3.47 12.02
N ILE A 110 -4.17 2.89 13.24
CA ILE A 110 -5.05 3.27 14.34
C ILE A 110 -4.82 4.72 14.78
N ILE A 111 -3.56 5.15 14.86
CA ILE A 111 -3.19 6.52 15.21
C ILE A 111 -3.56 7.46 14.05
N GLU A 112 -3.19 7.07 12.83
CA GLU A 112 -3.36 7.86 11.61
C GLU A 112 -4.81 8.26 11.38
N ILE A 113 -5.76 7.32 11.47
CA ILE A 113 -7.19 7.60 11.30
C ILE A 113 -7.66 8.72 12.23
N ARG A 114 -7.11 8.81 13.45
CA ARG A 114 -7.47 9.85 14.42
C ARG A 114 -6.81 11.18 14.12
N LEU A 115 -5.57 11.16 13.64
CA LEU A 115 -4.83 12.37 13.28
C LEU A 115 -5.38 13.00 12.02
N ASP A 116 -5.63 12.21 10.97
CA ASP A 116 -6.30 12.65 9.76
C ASP A 116 -7.66 13.27 10.06
N ALA A 117 -8.49 12.59 10.86
CA ALA A 117 -9.79 13.12 11.26
C ALA A 117 -9.64 14.49 11.97
N LYS A 118 -8.63 14.64 12.82
CA LYS A 118 -8.36 15.91 13.50
C LYS A 118 -7.85 16.99 12.55
N LYS A 119 -6.94 16.66 11.63
CA LYS A 119 -6.44 17.56 10.58
C LYS A 119 -7.60 18.10 9.75
N PHE A 120 -8.49 17.23 9.28
CA PHE A 120 -9.66 17.61 8.50
C PHE A 120 -10.69 18.45 9.27
N VAL A 121 -10.90 18.18 10.57
CA VAL A 121 -11.90 18.88 11.37
C VAL A 121 -11.39 20.21 11.93
N THR A 122 -10.10 20.33 12.24
CA THR A 122 -9.58 21.45 13.03
C THR A 122 -8.55 22.33 12.33
N GLU A 123 -7.87 21.85 11.28
CA GLU A 123 -6.72 22.55 10.70
C GLU A 123 -6.91 22.98 9.23
N LEU A 124 -7.75 22.24 8.50
CA LEU A 124 -8.03 22.50 7.09
C LEU A 124 -9.35 23.23 6.91
N ARG A 125 -9.40 24.07 5.87
CA ARG A 125 -10.67 24.61 5.36
C ARG A 125 -11.51 23.48 4.78
N ARG A 126 -12.84 23.63 4.90
CA ARG A 126 -13.79 22.65 4.37
C ARG A 126 -13.58 22.46 2.86
N PRO A 127 -13.28 21.24 2.39
CA PRO A 127 -13.15 20.97 0.96
C PRO A 127 -14.51 21.02 0.28
N ILE A 128 -14.50 21.30 -1.03
CA ILE A 128 -15.69 21.17 -1.88
C ILE A 128 -15.96 19.69 -2.06
N ALA A 129 -17.19 19.26 -1.77
CA ALA A 129 -17.59 17.87 -1.90
C ALA A 129 -17.62 17.45 -3.38
N ALA A 130 -16.70 16.57 -3.76
CA ALA A 130 -16.69 15.88 -5.05
C ALA A 130 -17.30 14.48 -4.88
N LYS A 131 -18.03 14.01 -5.90
CA LYS A 131 -18.56 12.63 -5.93
C LYS A 131 -17.62 11.78 -6.77
N ALA A 132 -17.14 10.67 -6.19
CA ALA A 132 -16.34 9.66 -6.87
C ALA A 132 -16.97 8.28 -6.63
N LYS A 133 -16.88 7.38 -7.63
CA LYS A 133 -17.39 6.01 -7.52
C LYS A 133 -16.37 5.08 -6.86
N ASP A 134 -15.09 5.32 -7.08
CA ASP A 134 -13.97 4.48 -6.65
C ASP A 134 -12.77 5.35 -6.21
N ILE A 135 -11.71 4.67 -5.75
CA ILE A 135 -10.43 5.31 -5.40
C ILE A 135 -9.59 5.66 -6.64
N GLY A 136 -10.07 5.34 -7.86
CA GLY A 136 -9.37 5.61 -9.12
C GLY A 136 -8.06 4.83 -9.31
N ILE A 137 -7.02 5.52 -9.76
CA ILE A 137 -5.72 4.92 -10.14
C ILE A 137 -5.03 4.15 -9.00
N TRP A 138 -5.31 4.52 -7.76
CA TRP A 138 -4.74 3.89 -6.56
C TRP A 138 -5.08 2.40 -6.48
N TYR A 139 -6.24 1.97 -6.97
CA TYR A 139 -6.59 0.55 -7.04
C TYR A 139 -5.64 -0.24 -7.95
N ASN A 140 -5.35 0.31 -9.13
CA ASN A 140 -4.41 -0.32 -10.08
C ASN A 140 -2.99 -0.37 -9.52
N LEU A 141 -2.58 0.66 -8.77
CA LEU A 141 -1.29 0.69 -8.09
C LEU A 141 -1.21 -0.39 -7.00
N LEU A 142 -2.23 -0.52 -6.15
CA LEU A 142 -2.29 -1.58 -5.13
C LEU A 142 -2.23 -2.98 -5.78
N ARG A 143 -3.01 -3.21 -6.84
CA ARG A 143 -3.01 -4.49 -7.58
C ARG A 143 -1.65 -4.78 -8.21
N GLY A 144 -1.01 -3.79 -8.82
CA GLY A 144 0.33 -3.92 -9.38
C GLY A 144 1.37 -4.24 -8.30
N LEU A 145 1.32 -3.52 -7.18
CA LEU A 145 2.24 -3.70 -6.07
C LEU A 145 2.11 -5.09 -5.44
N SER A 146 0.89 -5.61 -5.28
CA SER A 146 0.66 -6.97 -4.79
C SER A 146 1.28 -8.04 -5.70
N LYS A 147 1.20 -7.88 -7.03
CA LYS A 147 1.84 -8.82 -7.98
C LYS A 147 3.35 -8.75 -7.93
N VAL A 148 3.91 -7.53 -7.86
CA VAL A 148 5.37 -7.33 -7.72
C VAL A 148 5.86 -7.89 -6.38
N ALA A 149 5.08 -7.76 -5.31
CA ALA A 149 5.41 -8.28 -3.99
C ALA A 149 5.62 -9.80 -3.99
N VAL A 150 4.84 -10.57 -4.77
CA VAL A 150 5.06 -12.01 -4.90
C VAL A 150 6.45 -12.32 -5.47
N ILE A 151 6.85 -11.59 -6.51
CA ILE A 151 8.16 -11.76 -7.18
C ILE A 151 9.28 -11.38 -6.22
N VAL A 152 9.19 -10.21 -5.58
CA VAL A 152 10.23 -9.72 -4.66
C VAL A 152 10.40 -10.67 -3.48
N ASN A 153 9.32 -11.12 -2.85
CA ASN A 153 9.43 -12.09 -1.74
C ASN A 153 10.03 -13.42 -2.19
N ALA A 154 9.76 -13.89 -3.41
CA ALA A 154 10.40 -15.10 -3.95
C ALA A 154 11.93 -14.93 -4.03
N PHE A 155 12.41 -13.80 -4.54
CA PHE A 155 13.83 -13.49 -4.61
C PHE A 155 14.46 -13.31 -3.23
N VAL A 156 13.80 -12.63 -2.31
CA VAL A 156 14.26 -12.46 -0.92
C VAL A 156 14.45 -13.82 -0.24
N ILE A 157 13.48 -14.73 -0.37
CA ILE A 157 13.57 -16.08 0.21
C ILE A 157 14.67 -16.92 -0.47
N ALA A 158 14.83 -16.80 -1.79
CA ALA A 158 15.79 -17.62 -2.52
C ALA A 158 17.25 -17.15 -2.33
N PHE A 159 17.49 -15.84 -2.39
CA PHE A 159 18.84 -15.27 -2.47
C PHE A 159 19.31 -14.64 -1.15
N THR A 160 18.43 -13.99 -0.41
CA THR A 160 18.79 -13.28 0.83
C THR A 160 18.72 -14.20 2.05
N SER A 161 17.81 -15.18 2.04
CA SER A 161 17.70 -16.17 3.12
C SER A 161 18.59 -17.40 2.88
N ASP A 162 19.07 -18.00 3.97
CA ASP A 162 19.78 -19.28 3.95
C ASP A 162 18.83 -20.49 3.81
N PHE A 163 17.55 -20.28 3.51
CA PHE A 163 16.56 -21.34 3.36
C PHE A 163 16.93 -22.36 2.27
N VAL A 164 17.19 -21.89 1.04
CA VAL A 164 17.49 -22.79 -0.09
C VAL A 164 18.80 -23.58 0.11
N PRO A 165 19.94 -22.97 0.51
CA PRO A 165 21.16 -23.72 0.76
C PRO A 165 21.03 -24.76 1.87
N ARG A 166 20.30 -24.45 2.95
CA ARG A 166 20.03 -25.41 4.04
C ARG A 166 19.20 -26.59 3.55
N LEU A 167 18.19 -26.33 2.72
CA LEU A 167 17.37 -27.37 2.12
C LEU A 167 18.22 -28.29 1.22
N VAL A 168 19.02 -27.71 0.33
CA VAL A 168 19.92 -28.46 -0.56
C VAL A 168 20.90 -29.31 0.25
N TYR A 169 21.52 -28.74 1.29
CA TYR A 169 22.39 -29.50 2.19
C TYR A 169 21.68 -30.69 2.82
N GLN A 170 20.49 -30.45 3.38
CA GLN A 170 19.71 -31.48 4.07
C GLN A 170 19.32 -32.66 3.16
N TYR A 171 18.99 -32.39 1.90
CA TYR A 171 18.51 -33.42 0.96
C TYR A 171 19.61 -34.08 0.13
N MET A 172 20.70 -33.36 -0.22
CA MET A 172 21.73 -33.88 -1.12
C MET A 172 23.02 -34.29 -0.42
N TYR A 173 23.36 -33.65 0.71
CA TYR A 173 24.69 -33.78 1.33
C TYR A 173 24.67 -34.32 2.76
N SER A 174 23.55 -34.17 3.48
CA SER A 174 23.43 -34.64 4.85
C SER A 174 23.24 -36.16 4.89
N PRO A 175 24.07 -36.91 5.66
CA PRO A 175 23.94 -38.36 5.78
C PRO A 175 22.66 -38.77 6.52
N ASP A 176 22.24 -37.97 7.51
CA ASP A 176 21.11 -38.28 8.40
C ASP A 176 19.88 -37.39 8.12
N GLY A 177 19.93 -36.53 7.11
CA GLY A 177 18.92 -35.50 6.88
C GLY A 177 18.87 -34.42 7.96
N SER A 178 19.91 -34.28 8.77
CA SER A 178 20.07 -33.23 9.78
C SER A 178 20.86 -32.03 9.24
N LEU A 179 20.81 -30.88 9.93
CA LEU A 179 21.65 -29.71 9.61
C LEU A 179 23.04 -29.77 10.30
N HIS A 180 23.40 -30.88 10.94
CA HIS A 180 24.73 -31.02 11.55
C HIS A 180 25.81 -30.94 10.48
N GLY A 181 26.80 -30.07 10.68
CA GLY A 181 27.88 -29.85 9.71
C GLY A 181 27.58 -28.83 8.62
N PHE A 182 26.37 -28.25 8.55
CA PHE A 182 26.00 -27.26 7.52
C PHE A 182 26.96 -26.07 7.45
N VAL A 183 27.32 -25.49 8.61
CA VAL A 183 28.24 -24.35 8.65
C VAL A 183 29.61 -24.74 8.09
N ASN A 184 30.10 -25.94 8.43
CA ASN A 184 31.38 -26.44 7.95
C ASN A 184 31.36 -26.68 6.43
N HIS A 185 30.23 -27.11 5.87
CA HIS A 185 30.05 -27.28 4.42
C HIS A 185 29.92 -25.93 3.69
N SER A 186 29.25 -24.94 4.29
CA SER A 186 29.00 -23.64 3.65
C SER A 186 30.22 -22.71 3.56
N LEU A 187 31.33 -23.08 4.21
CA LEU A 187 32.52 -22.24 4.35
C LEU A 187 33.66 -22.78 3.48
N SER A 188 34.10 -21.97 2.51
CA SER A 188 35.27 -22.23 1.67
C SER A 188 36.57 -21.87 2.40
N TYR A 189 37.66 -22.57 2.04
CA TYR A 189 38.99 -22.34 2.60
C TYR A 189 39.79 -21.36 1.74
N PHE A 190 40.55 -20.48 2.37
CA PHE A 190 41.48 -19.55 1.73
C PHE A 190 42.84 -19.58 2.44
N GLU A 191 43.92 -19.78 1.68
CA GLU A 191 45.26 -19.69 2.24
C GLU A 191 45.72 -18.24 2.34
N VAL A 192 46.23 -17.85 3.51
CA VAL A 192 46.69 -16.47 3.76
C VAL A 192 47.90 -16.09 2.89
N LYS A 193 48.58 -17.07 2.30
CA LYS A 193 49.71 -16.84 1.38
C LYS A 193 49.26 -16.26 0.03
N ASP A 194 48.00 -16.46 -0.33
CA ASP A 194 47.48 -16.10 -1.66
C ASP A 194 46.84 -14.70 -1.70
N PHE A 195 47.06 -13.88 -0.66
CA PHE A 195 46.67 -12.47 -0.69
C PHE A 195 47.47 -11.70 -1.76
N GLU A 196 46.77 -10.88 -2.54
CA GLU A 196 47.41 -9.92 -3.44
C GLU A 196 48.20 -8.87 -2.64
N LEU A 197 49.32 -8.41 -3.21
CA LEU A 197 50.19 -7.43 -2.56
C LEU A 197 49.40 -6.18 -2.13
N GLY A 198 49.44 -5.89 -0.83
CA GLY A 198 48.77 -4.72 -0.24
C GLY A 198 47.30 -4.93 0.15
N THR A 199 46.72 -6.11 -0.08
CA THR A 199 45.32 -6.43 0.33
C THR A 199 45.23 -7.18 1.66
N ALA A 200 46.37 -7.60 2.21
CA ALA A 200 46.44 -8.25 3.51
C ALA A 200 45.95 -7.33 4.64
N PRO A 201 45.38 -7.88 5.73
CA PRO A 201 44.87 -7.08 6.84
C PRO A 201 46.00 -6.25 7.48
N ILE A 202 45.81 -4.92 7.51
CA ILE A 202 46.78 -3.94 8.02
C ILE A 202 47.04 -4.14 9.52
N GLN A 203 46.02 -4.57 10.27
CA GLN A 203 46.10 -4.93 11.68
C GLN A 203 45.45 -6.30 11.87
N PRO A 204 46.20 -7.40 11.75
CA PRO A 204 45.67 -8.72 12.05
C PRO A 204 45.30 -8.77 13.54
N HIS A 205 44.12 -9.30 13.84
CA HIS A 205 43.67 -9.43 15.22
C HIS A 205 44.64 -10.37 15.97
N HIS A 206 45.12 -9.97 17.15
CA HIS A 206 46.11 -10.76 17.90
C HIS A 206 45.43 -11.96 18.58
N LEU A 207 45.28 -13.07 17.85
CA LEU A 207 44.74 -14.32 18.40
C LEU A 207 45.79 -15.15 19.18
N GLY A 208 47.05 -14.71 19.23
CA GLY A 208 48.14 -15.41 19.95
C GLY A 208 48.81 -16.55 19.18
N TYR A 209 48.42 -16.77 17.92
CA TYR A 209 49.02 -17.75 17.00
C TYR A 209 48.99 -17.22 15.55
N THR A 210 49.81 -17.82 14.67
CA THR A 210 49.82 -17.50 13.23
C THR A 210 48.65 -18.17 12.53
N VAL A 211 47.89 -17.41 11.73
CA VAL A 211 46.76 -17.91 10.96
C VAL A 211 47.24 -18.27 9.56
N ASP A 212 47.25 -19.56 9.22
CA ASP A 212 47.68 -20.05 7.90
C ASP A 212 46.51 -20.12 6.90
N VAL A 213 45.31 -20.42 7.39
CA VAL A 213 44.09 -20.60 6.58
C VAL A 213 42.94 -19.85 7.22
N CYS A 214 42.21 -19.07 6.41
CA CYS A 214 40.95 -18.46 6.82
C CYS A 214 39.77 -19.07 6.05
N ARG A 215 38.56 -18.82 6.54
CA ARG A 215 37.32 -19.37 5.95
C ARG A 215 36.34 -18.26 5.66
N TYR A 216 35.67 -18.34 4.52
CA TYR A 216 34.70 -17.34 4.07
C TYR A 216 33.46 -18.01 3.49
N LYS A 217 32.34 -17.30 3.51
CA LYS A 217 31.03 -17.80 3.08
C LYS A 217 30.90 -17.68 1.56
N ASP A 218 31.33 -18.71 0.85
CA ASP A 218 31.10 -18.89 -0.59
C ASP A 218 31.26 -20.38 -0.91
N TYR A 219 30.88 -20.80 -2.13
CA TYR A 219 31.01 -22.18 -2.61
C TYR A 219 32.12 -22.27 -3.67
N ARG A 220 33.37 -22.39 -3.22
CA ARG A 220 34.56 -22.44 -4.07
C ARG A 220 35.41 -23.66 -3.75
N GLU A 221 36.13 -24.11 -4.76
CA GLU A 221 37.05 -25.23 -4.63
C GLU A 221 38.22 -24.89 -3.69
N PRO A 222 38.69 -25.86 -2.88
CA PRO A 222 39.76 -25.64 -1.92
C PRO A 222 41.11 -25.36 -2.62
N PRO A 223 42.08 -24.78 -1.89
CA PRO A 223 43.39 -24.40 -2.43
C PRO A 223 44.20 -25.59 -2.98
N GLY A 224 44.03 -26.80 -2.42
CA GLY A 224 44.70 -28.01 -2.89
C GLY A 224 44.05 -28.70 -4.10
N SER A 225 43.02 -28.11 -4.71
CA SER A 225 42.33 -28.68 -5.87
C SER A 225 43.03 -28.35 -7.20
N ILE A 226 42.61 -29.01 -8.29
CA ILE A 226 43.16 -28.77 -9.65
C ILE A 226 42.87 -27.33 -10.12
N THR A 227 41.77 -26.74 -9.65
CA THR A 227 41.33 -25.38 -9.99
C THR A 227 41.05 -24.60 -8.70
N PRO A 228 42.10 -24.10 -8.01
CA PRO A 228 41.94 -23.42 -6.73
C PRO A 228 41.06 -22.17 -6.86
N TYR A 229 40.19 -21.94 -5.87
CA TYR A 229 39.31 -20.77 -5.76
C TYR A 229 38.27 -20.59 -6.88
N ALA A 230 38.16 -21.53 -7.82
CA ALA A 230 37.11 -21.55 -8.81
C ALA A 230 35.74 -21.86 -8.18
N LEU A 231 34.66 -21.44 -8.83
CA LEU A 231 33.29 -21.76 -8.38
C LEU A 231 33.07 -23.27 -8.43
N SER A 232 32.64 -23.84 -7.30
CA SER A 232 32.41 -25.27 -7.19
C SER A 232 31.13 -25.71 -7.91
N LYS A 233 30.99 -27.02 -8.16
CA LYS A 233 29.73 -27.62 -8.66
C LYS A 233 28.56 -27.34 -7.71
N GLU A 234 28.84 -27.26 -6.41
CA GLU A 234 27.85 -26.97 -5.37
C GLU A 234 27.21 -25.59 -5.57
N PHE A 235 28.02 -24.58 -5.95
CA PHE A 235 27.54 -23.24 -6.26
C PHE A 235 26.47 -23.26 -7.35
N TRP A 236 26.77 -23.95 -8.46
CA TRP A 236 25.85 -24.05 -9.60
C TRP A 236 24.60 -24.86 -9.27
N ALA A 237 24.72 -25.91 -8.49
CA ALA A 237 23.57 -26.69 -8.02
C ALA A 237 22.64 -25.82 -7.15
N ILE A 238 23.19 -25.10 -6.17
CA ILE A 238 22.40 -24.21 -5.30
C ILE A 238 21.78 -23.08 -6.12
N LEU A 239 22.51 -22.49 -7.06
CA LEU A 239 21.97 -21.45 -7.94
C LEU A 239 20.81 -21.96 -8.80
N ALA A 240 20.93 -23.15 -9.38
CA ALA A 240 19.86 -23.76 -10.16
C ALA A 240 18.61 -24.00 -9.30
N VAL A 241 18.79 -24.52 -8.07
CA VAL A 241 17.66 -24.72 -7.13
C VAL A 241 17.04 -23.40 -6.70
N ARG A 242 17.83 -22.33 -6.47
CA ARG A 242 17.30 -20.99 -6.18
C ARG A 242 16.40 -20.48 -7.29
N LEU A 243 16.85 -20.59 -8.55
CA LEU A 243 16.06 -20.16 -9.71
C LEU A 243 14.79 -21.01 -9.88
N ALA A 244 14.90 -22.33 -9.71
CA ALA A 244 13.75 -23.23 -9.75
C ALA A 244 12.72 -22.89 -8.66
N PHE A 245 13.19 -22.62 -7.44
CA PHE A 245 12.35 -22.19 -6.33
C PHE A 245 11.58 -20.90 -6.66
N VAL A 246 12.24 -19.88 -7.22
CA VAL A 246 11.57 -18.63 -7.60
C VAL A 246 10.44 -18.88 -8.60
N ILE A 247 10.70 -19.69 -9.63
CA ILE A 247 9.69 -20.01 -10.66
C ILE A 247 8.51 -20.75 -10.03
N ILE A 248 8.76 -21.79 -9.23
CA ILE A 248 7.70 -22.59 -8.61
C ILE A 248 6.88 -21.73 -7.64
N PHE A 249 7.56 -20.99 -6.75
CA PHE A 249 6.92 -20.13 -5.76
C PHE A 249 6.05 -19.06 -6.43
N GLN A 250 6.58 -18.38 -7.44
CA GLN A 250 5.85 -17.35 -8.16
C GLN A 250 4.58 -17.92 -8.81
N ASN A 251 4.70 -19.01 -9.57
CA ASN A 251 3.55 -19.60 -10.26
C ASN A 251 2.49 -20.10 -9.28
N LEU A 252 2.91 -20.74 -8.19
CA LEU A 252 2.00 -21.27 -7.17
C LEU A 252 1.25 -20.15 -6.45
N VAL A 253 1.95 -19.13 -5.98
CA VAL A 253 1.32 -18.02 -5.24
C VAL A 253 0.42 -17.17 -6.14
N MET A 254 0.84 -16.92 -7.39
CA MET A 254 0.00 -16.20 -8.36
C MET A 254 -1.27 -16.99 -8.70
N LEU A 255 -1.16 -18.31 -8.92
CA LEU A 255 -2.32 -19.16 -9.16
C LEU A 255 -3.27 -19.19 -7.96
N MET A 256 -2.74 -19.24 -6.74
CA MET A 256 -3.57 -19.16 -5.53
C MET A 256 -4.25 -17.79 -5.41
N SER A 257 -3.56 -16.71 -5.73
CA SER A 257 -4.16 -15.37 -5.75
C SER A 257 -5.30 -15.28 -6.75
N ASP A 258 -5.12 -15.78 -7.97
CA ASP A 258 -6.15 -15.75 -9.02
C ASP A 258 -7.31 -16.70 -8.66
N PHE A 259 -7.04 -17.81 -7.97
CA PHE A 259 -8.08 -18.70 -7.45
C PHE A 259 -8.95 -18.02 -6.39
N VAL A 260 -8.35 -17.25 -5.47
CA VAL A 260 -9.12 -16.48 -4.47
C VAL A 260 -9.96 -15.40 -5.14
N ASP A 261 -9.41 -14.71 -6.15
CA ASP A 261 -10.14 -13.71 -6.95
C ASP A 261 -11.34 -14.35 -7.68
N TRP A 262 -11.19 -15.58 -8.18
CA TRP A 262 -12.29 -16.34 -8.79
C TRP A 262 -13.34 -16.81 -7.77
N LEU A 263 -12.92 -17.15 -6.54
CA LEU A 263 -13.81 -17.68 -5.51
C LEU A 263 -14.72 -16.61 -4.90
N ILE A 264 -14.21 -15.38 -4.75
CA ILE A 264 -14.92 -14.29 -4.08
C ILE A 264 -15.65 -13.45 -5.13
N PRO A 265 -16.99 -13.40 -5.14
CA PRO A 265 -17.72 -12.58 -6.09
C PRO A 265 -17.53 -11.08 -5.81
N ASP A 266 -17.24 -10.29 -6.85
CA ASP A 266 -17.00 -8.85 -6.75
C ASP A 266 -18.17 -8.06 -6.13
N ILE A 267 -19.40 -8.53 -6.33
CA ILE A 267 -20.61 -7.86 -5.81
C ILE A 267 -21.28 -8.75 -4.77
N PRO A 268 -21.46 -8.27 -3.52
CA PRO A 268 -22.15 -9.03 -2.50
C PRO A 268 -23.63 -9.21 -2.84
N LYS A 269 -24.19 -10.37 -2.49
CA LYS A 269 -25.57 -10.76 -2.82
C LYS A 269 -26.60 -9.75 -2.32
N ASP A 270 -26.44 -9.24 -1.11
CA ASP A 270 -27.38 -8.28 -0.49
C ASP A 270 -27.54 -7.01 -1.32
N ILE A 271 -26.43 -6.46 -1.82
CA ILE A 271 -26.44 -5.25 -2.66
C ILE A 271 -27.03 -5.58 -4.03
N SER A 272 -26.72 -6.73 -4.61
CA SER A 272 -27.31 -7.16 -5.89
C SER A 272 -28.84 -7.28 -5.80
N LEU A 273 -29.34 -7.82 -4.68
CA LEU A 273 -30.76 -7.95 -4.38
C LEU A 273 -31.41 -6.58 -4.15
N GLN A 274 -30.74 -5.69 -3.41
CA GLN A 274 -31.23 -4.33 -3.19
C GLN A 274 -31.33 -3.55 -4.52
N ILE A 275 -30.29 -3.59 -5.35
CA ILE A 275 -30.31 -2.96 -6.68
C ILE A 275 -31.44 -3.55 -7.54
N HIS A 276 -31.65 -4.86 -7.48
CA HIS A 276 -32.74 -5.50 -8.21
C HIS A 276 -34.12 -5.04 -7.70
N ARG A 277 -34.30 -4.96 -6.38
CA ARG A 277 -35.54 -4.48 -5.75
C ARG A 277 -35.84 -3.02 -6.10
N GLU A 278 -34.83 -2.15 -6.04
CA GLU A 278 -34.97 -0.74 -6.42
C GLU A 278 -35.33 -0.59 -7.90
N LYS A 279 -34.74 -1.41 -8.79
CA LYS A 279 -35.11 -1.46 -10.21
C LYS A 279 -36.55 -1.91 -10.44
N LEU A 280 -37.01 -2.94 -9.72
CA LEU A 280 -38.41 -3.42 -9.81
C LEU A 280 -39.40 -2.35 -9.33
N LEU A 281 -39.13 -1.70 -8.20
CA LEU A 281 -39.97 -0.62 -7.67
C LEU A 281 -40.01 0.59 -8.61
N MET A 282 -38.88 0.96 -9.21
CA MET A 282 -38.80 2.01 -10.23
C MET A 282 -39.68 1.66 -11.44
N LEU A 283 -39.60 0.41 -11.92
CA LEU A 283 -40.36 -0.05 -13.08
C LEU A 283 -41.87 -0.11 -12.80
N ASP A 284 -42.28 -0.60 -11.64
CA ASP A 284 -43.69 -0.58 -11.22
C ASP A 284 -44.24 0.86 -11.14
N HIS A 285 -43.45 1.79 -10.60
CA HIS A 285 -43.85 3.20 -10.54
C HIS A 285 -44.02 3.81 -11.94
N PHE A 286 -43.07 3.53 -12.85
CA PHE A 286 -43.13 3.98 -14.23
C PHE A 286 -44.35 3.43 -14.98
N MET A 287 -44.64 2.13 -14.81
CA MET A 287 -45.80 1.48 -15.43
C MET A 287 -47.13 2.05 -14.93
N LYS A 288 -47.24 2.35 -13.63
CA LYS A 288 -48.43 3.01 -13.05
C LYS A 288 -48.62 4.42 -13.59
N GLU A 289 -47.54 5.18 -13.77
CA GLU A 289 -47.62 6.53 -14.36
C GLU A 289 -48.06 6.48 -15.83
N GLU A 290 -47.55 5.53 -16.60
CA GLU A 290 -47.97 5.29 -17.99
C GLU A 290 -49.44 4.85 -18.09
N GLN A 291 -49.90 3.95 -17.21
CA GLN A 291 -51.31 3.56 -17.16
C GLN A 291 -52.20 4.74 -16.77
N GLY A 292 -51.78 5.52 -15.77
CA GLY A 292 -52.47 6.75 -15.35
C GLY A 292 -52.53 7.83 -16.44
N LYS A 293 -51.61 7.85 -17.40
CA LYS A 293 -51.68 8.71 -18.60
C LYS A 293 -52.60 8.15 -19.69
N LYS A 294 -52.79 6.84 -19.76
CA LYS A 294 -53.68 6.19 -20.75
C LYS A 294 -55.16 6.21 -20.37
N LEU A 295 -55.49 6.18 -19.08
CA LEU A 295 -56.87 6.29 -18.56
C LEU A 295 -57.59 7.61 -18.93
N PRO A 296 -57.01 8.82 -18.79
CA PRO A 296 -57.70 10.08 -19.16
C PRO A 296 -57.92 10.24 -20.66
N VAL A 297 -57.16 9.54 -21.52
CA VAL A 297 -57.40 9.52 -22.98
C VAL A 297 -58.62 8.66 -23.31
N ARG A 298 -58.89 7.61 -22.53
CA ARG A 298 -60.03 6.71 -22.76
C ARG A 298 -61.34 7.27 -22.20
N ASP A 299 -61.27 8.02 -21.10
CA ASP A 299 -62.45 8.70 -20.53
C ASP A 299 -62.90 9.91 -21.35
N ASN A 300 -61.97 10.62 -22.02
CA ASN A 300 -62.35 11.66 -22.99
C ASN A 300 -63.01 11.10 -24.26
N TYR A 301 -62.77 9.85 -24.64
CA TYR A 301 -63.42 9.25 -25.82
C TYR A 301 -64.84 8.75 -25.56
N ASN A 302 -65.23 8.54 -24.29
CA ASN A 302 -66.54 8.02 -23.92
C ASN A 302 -67.56 9.11 -23.56
N HIS A 303 -67.17 10.39 -23.51
CA HIS A 303 -68.06 11.49 -23.15
C HIS A 303 -68.56 12.35 -24.33
N ASP A 304 -68.10 12.09 -25.57
CA ASP A 304 -68.39 12.93 -26.74
C ASP A 304 -69.63 12.52 -27.56
N ASN A 305 -70.40 11.52 -27.14
CA ASN A 305 -71.68 11.19 -27.77
C ASN A 305 -72.83 11.71 -26.89
N TYR A 306 -73.10 13.01 -26.87
CA TYR A 306 -74.45 13.61 -26.84
C TYR A 306 -74.34 15.16 -26.84
N THR A 307 -74.81 15.77 -27.95
CA THR A 307 -75.35 17.15 -28.10
C THR A 307 -74.40 18.37 -28.19
N SER A 308 -74.23 18.84 -29.45
CA SER A 308 -74.30 20.22 -30.01
C SER A 308 -73.70 21.48 -29.34
N PRO A 309 -73.34 22.52 -30.12
CA PRO A 309 -72.24 23.44 -29.83
C PRO A 309 -72.65 24.76 -29.18
N SER A 310 -71.79 25.32 -28.33
CA SER A 310 -71.83 26.74 -27.96
C SER A 310 -70.44 27.28 -27.60
N LEU A 311 -70.14 28.45 -28.18
CA LEU A 311 -69.04 29.37 -27.88
C LEU A 311 -68.70 29.46 -26.38
N ASP A 312 -67.41 29.46 -26.01
CA ASP A 312 -66.71 30.70 -25.66
C ASP A 312 -65.21 30.54 -25.34
N ASN A 313 -64.51 31.64 -25.62
CA ASN A 313 -63.14 32.07 -25.32
C ASN A 313 -62.31 31.35 -24.23
N GLY A 314 -61.06 31.03 -24.57
CA GLY A 314 -59.99 30.80 -23.60
C GLY A 314 -58.69 30.29 -24.23
N SER A 315 -57.74 31.19 -24.50
CA SER A 315 -56.37 30.89 -24.94
C SER A 315 -55.62 29.93 -23.99
N PRO A 316 -54.93 28.88 -24.47
CA PRO A 316 -54.08 28.07 -23.61
C PRO A 316 -52.70 28.71 -23.43
N SER A 317 -52.27 28.81 -22.17
CA SER A 317 -50.92 29.18 -21.78
C SER A 317 -49.93 28.05 -22.10
N GLN A 318 -48.83 28.41 -22.78
CA GLN A 318 -47.73 27.49 -23.08
C GLN A 318 -47.05 26.97 -21.80
N PRO A 319 -46.68 25.67 -21.73
CA PRO A 319 -45.86 25.18 -20.64
C PRO A 319 -44.41 25.67 -20.81
N ARG A 320 -43.94 26.33 -19.74
CA ARG A 320 -42.58 26.87 -19.57
C ARG A 320 -41.53 25.77 -19.76
N SER A 321 -40.71 25.92 -20.79
CA SER A 321 -39.54 25.07 -21.06
C SER A 321 -38.53 25.08 -19.91
N ARG A 322 -38.12 23.90 -19.42
CA ARG A 322 -36.98 23.74 -18.50
C ARG A 322 -35.67 24.18 -19.17
N PRO A 323 -34.77 24.90 -18.49
CA PRO A 323 -33.46 25.21 -19.05
C PRO A 323 -32.56 23.97 -19.10
N LYS A 324 -31.94 23.74 -20.27
CA LYS A 324 -30.88 22.75 -20.48
C LYS A 324 -29.64 23.18 -19.71
N PHE A 325 -29.21 22.39 -18.72
CA PHE A 325 -27.87 22.52 -18.15
C PHE A 325 -26.87 21.83 -19.07
N GLN A 326 -26.05 22.63 -19.73
CA GLN A 326 -25.00 22.18 -20.65
C GLN A 326 -23.71 22.00 -19.82
N ALA A 327 -23.38 20.76 -19.49
CA ALA A 327 -22.10 20.44 -18.87
C ALA A 327 -20.99 20.54 -19.93
N ARG A 328 -20.17 21.59 -19.84
CA ARG A 328 -18.90 21.69 -20.57
C ARG A 328 -17.84 20.96 -19.75
N ALA A 329 -17.49 19.75 -20.17
CA ALA A 329 -16.24 19.10 -19.77
C ALA A 329 -15.12 19.70 -20.62
N GLY A 330 -14.19 20.40 -19.97
CA GLY A 330 -12.90 20.80 -20.51
C GLY A 330 -11.83 20.11 -19.69
N TRP A 331 -10.91 19.47 -20.40
CA TRP A 331 -9.75 18.71 -19.90
C TRP A 331 -8.79 19.56 -19.09
#